data_AF-A0A3C7WAK3-F1
#
_entry.id   AF-A0A3C7WAK3-F1
#
_cell.length_a   1.000
_cell.length_b   1.000
_cell.length_c   1.000
_cell.angle_alpha   90.00
_cell.angle_beta   90.00
_cell.angle_gamma   90.00
#
_symmetry.space_group_name_H-M   'P 1'
#
loop_
_entity.id
_entity.type
_entity.pdbx_description
1 polymer ?
#
loop_
_entity_poly.entity_id
_entity_poly.type
_entity_poly.pdbx_seq_one_letter_code
_entity_poly.pdbx_strand_id
1 'polypeptide(L)'
;MARPGLDLDDWCAESDCLLAGLETAQILAELQVSADCLIAGLLYRAVREERLPLDRVEERFGSATAQLLEGVLRMAAVSDLRKTGDERVLGQADAQRDNLRKMLVAIVDDVRVALIKLAERTCAIRAVKNDRERREPIARE
;
A
#
# COMPACT_ATOMS: atom_id res chain seq x y z
N MET A 1 2.14 -12.51 11.12
CA MET A 1 2.51 -11.08 10.99
C MET A 1 3.69 -11.06 10.05
N ALA A 2 3.47 -10.61 8.81
CA ALA A 2 4.46 -10.56 7.74
C ALA A 2 5.67 -9.74 8.18
N ARG A 3 6.89 -10.26 7.97
CA ARG A 3 8.13 -9.55 8.30
C ARG A 3 8.65 -8.89 7.02
N PRO A 4 8.81 -7.56 6.96
CA PRO A 4 9.26 -6.89 5.76
C PRO A 4 10.65 -7.41 5.32
N GLY A 5 10.81 -7.71 4.02
CA GLY A 5 12.04 -8.22 3.43
C GLY A 5 12.30 -9.74 3.48
N LEU A 6 11.37 -10.56 3.99
CA LEU A 6 11.52 -12.03 4.03
C LEU A 6 10.32 -12.81 3.47
N ASP A 7 9.27 -12.12 3.04
CA ASP A 7 8.11 -12.76 2.42
C ASP A 7 8.31 -12.88 0.91
N LEU A 8 8.02 -14.06 0.35
CA LEU A 8 8.07 -14.34 -1.09
C LEU A 8 7.23 -13.35 -1.93
N ASP A 9 6.23 -12.73 -1.30
CA ASP A 9 5.33 -11.73 -1.90
C ASP A 9 5.86 -10.28 -1.86
N ASP A 10 6.98 -10.03 -1.16
CA ASP A 10 7.60 -8.71 -1.15
C ASP A 10 8.36 -8.51 -2.46
N TRP A 11 7.91 -7.58 -3.30
CA TRP A 11 8.50 -7.33 -4.61
C TRP A 11 9.86 -6.59 -4.51
N CYS A 12 10.17 -6.00 -3.36
CA CYS A 12 11.43 -5.33 -3.10
C CYS A 12 12.41 -6.32 -2.43
N ALA A 13 13.11 -7.12 -3.25
CA ALA A 13 14.00 -8.18 -2.76
C ALA A 13 15.25 -7.67 -2.01
N GLU A 14 15.71 -6.46 -2.35
CA GLU A 14 16.73 -5.72 -1.59
C GLU A 14 16.02 -4.50 -0.98
N SER A 15 15.98 -4.42 0.36
CA SER A 15 15.11 -3.54 1.16
C SER A 15 15.38 -2.03 1.08
N ASP A 16 15.60 -1.49 -0.12
CA ASP A 16 15.73 -0.06 -0.33
C ASP A 16 14.35 0.61 -0.46
N CYS A 17 13.73 0.85 0.70
CA CYS A 17 12.47 1.58 0.79
C CYS A 17 12.57 2.99 0.18
N LEU A 18 13.76 3.59 0.13
CA LEU A 18 13.97 4.90 -0.49
C LEU A 18 13.90 4.78 -2.01
N LEU A 19 14.55 3.78 -2.62
CA LEU A 19 14.46 3.55 -4.07
C LEU A 19 13.01 3.28 -4.49
N ALA A 20 12.31 2.39 -3.79
CA ALA A 20 10.90 2.11 -4.07
C ALA A 20 10.02 3.36 -3.93
N GLY A 21 10.29 4.21 -2.93
CA GLY A 21 9.62 5.48 -2.75
C GLY A 21 9.89 6.47 -3.89
N LEU A 22 11.14 6.56 -4.37
CA LEU A 22 11.52 7.43 -5.48
C LEU A 22 10.83 7.03 -6.78
N GLU A 23 10.78 5.74 -7.11
CA GLU A 23 10.07 5.26 -8.30
C GLU A 23 8.56 5.56 -8.21
N THR A 24 7.97 5.36 -7.04
CA THR A 24 6.55 5.67 -6.79
C THR A 24 6.29 7.17 -6.96
N ALA A 25 7.13 8.02 -6.36
CA ALA A 25 7.03 9.46 -6.46
C ALA A 25 7.25 9.96 -7.90
N GLN A 26 8.12 9.32 -8.69
CA GLN A 26 8.32 9.64 -10.10
C GLN A 26 7.04 9.42 -10.92
N ILE A 27 6.37 8.28 -10.74
CA ILE A 27 5.08 8.01 -11.41
C ILE A 27 4.04 9.06 -11.00
N LEU A 28 3.96 9.39 -9.71
CA LEU A 28 3.03 10.40 -9.21
C LEU A 28 3.33 11.80 -9.76
N ALA A 29 4.61 12.15 -9.95
CA ALA A 29 5.02 13.43 -10.53
C ALA A 29 4.60 13.56 -12.00
N GLU A 30 4.64 12.46 -12.77
CA GLU A 30 4.12 12.43 -14.15
C GLU A 30 2.60 12.69 -14.20
N LEU A 31 1.88 12.35 -13.13
CA LEU A 31 0.44 12.61 -12.97
C LEU A 31 0.12 14.01 -12.43
N GLN A 32 1.14 14.86 -12.21
CA GLN A 32 1.00 16.24 -11.73
C GLN A 32 0.18 16.39 -10.42
N VAL A 33 0.33 15.45 -9.49
CA VAL A 33 -0.37 15.48 -8.19
C VAL A 33 0.22 16.52 -7.23
N SER A 34 -0.52 16.83 -6.16
CA SER A 34 -0.08 17.76 -5.11
C SER A 34 1.20 17.32 -4.39
N ALA A 35 1.96 18.27 -3.85
CA ALA A 35 3.18 18.00 -3.07
C ALA A 35 2.96 16.99 -1.94
N ASP A 36 1.86 17.09 -1.18
CA ASP A 36 1.54 16.15 -0.10
C ASP A 36 1.41 14.69 -0.58
N CYS A 37 0.93 14.50 -1.82
CA CYS A 37 0.77 13.20 -2.45
C CYS A 37 2.11 12.63 -2.92
N LEU A 38 2.99 13.48 -3.45
CA LEU A 38 4.36 13.10 -3.79
C LEU A 38 5.14 12.67 -2.54
N ILE A 39 5.04 13.45 -1.46
CA ILE A 39 5.69 13.12 -0.18
C ILE A 39 5.10 11.82 0.37
N ALA A 40 3.78 11.65 0.36
CA ALA A 40 3.15 10.42 0.82
C ALA A 40 3.60 9.20 0.01
N GLY A 41 3.67 9.30 -1.33
CA GLY A 41 4.18 8.23 -2.19
C GLY A 41 5.64 7.87 -1.91
N LEU A 42 6.50 8.88 -1.69
CA LEU A 42 7.91 8.70 -1.33
C LEU A 42 8.08 7.98 0.01
N LEU A 43 7.25 8.32 1.01
CA LEU A 43 7.37 7.81 2.37
C LEU A 43 6.62 6.49 2.60
N TYR A 44 5.68 6.13 1.73
CA TYR A 44 4.75 5.02 1.95
C TYR A 44 5.43 3.71 2.35
N ARG A 45 6.47 3.29 1.62
CA ARG A 45 7.16 2.02 1.93
C ARG A 45 7.83 2.07 3.32
N ALA A 46 8.52 3.17 3.64
CA ALA A 46 9.18 3.32 4.94
C ALA A 46 8.17 3.27 6.10
N VAL A 47 6.97 3.83 5.92
CA VAL A 47 5.90 3.76 6.92
C VAL A 47 5.28 2.37 6.98
N ARG A 48 5.01 1.74 5.83
CA ARG A 48 4.45 0.38 5.74
C ARG A 48 5.36 -0.68 6.35
N GLU A 49 6.68 -0.51 6.23
CA GLU A 49 7.70 -1.36 6.85
C GLU A 49 7.98 -1.00 8.32
N GLU A 50 7.21 -0.08 8.90
CA GLU A 50 7.38 0.39 10.29
C GLU A 50 8.75 1.03 10.58
N ARG A 51 9.46 1.51 9.55
CA ARG A 51 10.76 2.19 9.66
C ARG A 51 10.63 3.68 9.96
N LEU A 52 9.47 4.26 9.65
CA LEU A 52 9.12 5.66 9.92
C LEU A 52 7.71 5.69 10.51
N PRO A 53 7.54 6.11 11.78
CA PRO A 53 6.22 6.16 12.39
C PRO A 53 5.42 7.38 11.89
N LEU A 54 4.08 7.24 11.84
CA LEU A 54 3.16 8.25 11.29
C LEU A 54 3.18 9.58 12.06
N ASP A 55 3.37 9.54 13.38
CA ASP A 55 3.50 10.71 14.24
C ASP A 55 4.64 11.63 13.78
N ARG A 56 5.80 11.04 13.43
CA ARG A 56 6.95 11.77 12.88
C ARG A 56 6.68 12.32 11.49
N VAL A 57 5.83 11.67 10.71
CA VAL A 57 5.42 12.21 9.41
C VAL A 57 4.53 13.43 9.60
N GLU A 58 3.55 13.36 10.50
CA GLU A 58 2.67 14.47 10.81
C GLU A 58 3.45 15.67 11.36
N GLU A 59 4.39 15.45 12.28
CA GLU A 59 5.25 16.50 12.84
C GLU A 59 6.09 17.21 11.77
N ARG A 60 6.61 16.48 10.77
CA ARG A 60 7.58 17.02 9.80
C ARG A 60 6.98 17.48 8.48
N PHE A 61 5.89 16.86 8.04
CA PHE A 61 5.29 17.06 6.73
C PHE A 61 3.81 17.47 6.80
N GLY A 62 3.21 17.47 7.99
CA GLY A 62 1.85 17.93 8.22
C GLY A 62 0.80 16.83 8.13
N SER A 63 -0.41 17.19 8.59
CA SER A 63 -1.54 16.27 8.71
C SER A 63 -2.05 15.75 7.37
N ALA A 64 -1.98 16.54 6.30
CA ALA A 64 -2.42 16.13 4.97
C ALA A 64 -1.63 14.90 4.46
N THR A 65 -0.30 14.92 4.57
CA THR A 65 0.55 13.78 4.22
C THR A 65 0.29 12.58 5.12
N ALA A 66 0.15 12.80 6.43
CA ALA A 66 -0.12 11.72 7.38
C ALA A 66 -1.46 11.03 7.11
N GLN A 67 -2.51 11.79 6.80
CA GLN A 67 -3.83 11.26 6.43
C GLN A 67 -3.81 10.45 5.14
N LEU A 68 -3.05 10.91 4.13
CA LEU A 68 -2.86 10.15 2.89
C LEU A 68 -2.18 8.81 3.17
N LEU A 69 -1.10 8.81 3.95
CA LEU A 69 -0.39 7.57 4.34
C LEU A 69 -1.28 6.62 5.13
N GLU A 70 -2.04 7.14 6.10
CA GLU A 70 -3.01 6.35 6.86
C GLU A 70 -4.06 5.72 5.93
N GLY A 71 -4.57 6.50 4.97
CA GLY A 71 -5.48 6.02 3.93
C GLY A 71 -4.89 4.86 3.11
N VAL A 72 -3.65 5.00 2.63
CA VAL A 72 -3.00 3.96 1.81
C VAL A 72 -2.67 2.71 2.63
N LEU A 73 -2.26 2.85 3.89
CA LEU A 73 -2.04 1.72 4.79
C LEU A 73 -3.33 0.92 5.05
N ARG A 74 -4.43 1.64 5.32
CA ARG A 74 -5.75 1.00 5.47
C ARG A 74 -6.15 0.27 4.19
N MET A 75 -6.01 0.91 3.02
CA MET A 75 -6.33 0.28 1.73
C MET A 75 -5.51 -1.00 1.50
N ALA A 76 -4.21 -1.01 1.85
CA ALA A 76 -3.38 -2.19 1.77
C ALA A 76 -3.84 -3.32 2.72
N ALA A 77 -4.21 -2.99 3.95
CA ALA A 77 -4.74 -3.96 4.90
C ALA A 77 -6.04 -4.62 4.40
N VAL A 78 -6.91 -3.87 3.71
CA VAL A 78 -8.10 -4.45 3.05
C VAL A 78 -7.69 -5.45 1.96
N SER A 79 -6.72 -5.10 1.11
CA SER A 79 -6.22 -6.01 0.06
C SER A 79 -5.65 -7.30 0.65
N ASP A 80 -4.90 -7.21 1.74
CA ASP A 80 -4.32 -8.38 2.42
C ASP A 80 -5.39 -9.29 3.03
N LEU A 81 -6.45 -8.73 3.61
CA LEU A 81 -7.60 -9.50 4.11
C LEU A 81 -8.38 -10.22 2.99
N ARG A 82 -8.40 -9.67 1.76
CA ARG A 82 -9.02 -10.34 0.61
C ARG A 82 -8.21 -11.57 0.18
N LYS A 83 -6.89 -11.53 0.27
CA LYS A 83 -6.01 -12.68 -0.04
C LYS A 83 -6.23 -13.85 0.92
N THR A 84 -6.44 -13.58 2.22
CA THR A 84 -6.70 -14.62 3.23
C THR A 84 -8.14 -15.10 3.24
N GLY A 85 -9.04 -14.43 2.52
CA GLY A 85 -10.49 -14.61 2.62
C GLY A 85 -11.09 -15.82 1.91
N ASP A 86 -10.29 -16.59 1.16
CA ASP A 86 -10.71 -17.83 0.49
C ASP A 86 -10.68 -19.07 1.40
N GLU A 87 -10.15 -18.95 2.64
CA GLU A 87 -10.31 -19.98 3.65
C GLU A 87 -11.67 -19.85 4.36
N ARG A 88 -12.55 -20.78 3.97
CA ARG A 88 -13.90 -21.01 4.49
C ARG A 88 -13.93 -21.11 6.01
N VAL A 89 -14.42 -20.07 6.70
CA VAL A 89 -14.98 -20.22 8.05
C VAL A 89 -16.49 -20.19 7.93
N LEU A 90 -17.06 -21.40 7.99
CA LEU A 90 -18.48 -21.70 7.82
C LEU A 90 -19.35 -20.95 8.85
N GLY A 91 -20.32 -20.16 8.36
CA GLY A 91 -21.66 -20.16 8.95
C GLY A 91 -22.19 -18.88 9.59
N GLN A 92 -21.38 -17.91 10.03
CA GLN A 92 -21.91 -16.71 10.73
C GLN A 92 -21.20 -15.39 10.40
N ALA A 93 -20.16 -15.41 9.56
CA ALA A 93 -19.26 -14.27 9.36
C ALA A 93 -19.69 -13.30 8.25
N ASP A 94 -20.58 -13.66 7.33
CA ASP A 94 -20.77 -12.88 6.10
C ASP A 94 -21.37 -11.49 6.36
N ALA A 95 -22.37 -11.35 7.24
CA ALA A 95 -22.94 -10.04 7.55
C ALA A 95 -21.94 -9.11 8.30
N GLN A 96 -21.10 -9.69 9.17
CA GLN A 96 -20.07 -8.95 9.91
C GLN A 96 -18.87 -8.59 9.01
N ARG A 97 -18.49 -9.49 8.09
CA ARG A 97 -17.49 -9.24 7.04
C ARG A 97 -17.96 -8.19 6.04
N ASP A 98 -19.24 -8.19 5.67
CA ASP A 98 -19.77 -7.22 4.72
C ASP A 98 -19.95 -5.83 5.35
N ASN A 99 -20.25 -5.75 6.65
CA ASN A 99 -20.23 -4.50 7.40
C ASN A 99 -18.81 -3.98 7.63
N LEU A 100 -17.85 -4.85 7.96
CA LEU A 100 -16.43 -4.49 8.02
C LEU A 100 -15.93 -4.04 6.63
N ARG A 101 -16.31 -4.74 5.57
CA ARG A 101 -16.00 -4.37 4.18
C ARG A 101 -16.61 -3.03 3.79
N LYS A 102 -17.88 -2.78 4.08
CA LYS A 102 -18.55 -1.49 3.82
C LYS A 102 -17.91 -0.36 4.62
N MET A 103 -17.54 -0.62 5.87
CA MET A 103 -16.83 0.33 6.74
C MET A 103 -15.40 0.61 6.24
N LEU A 104 -14.71 -0.37 5.67
CA LEU A 104 -13.36 -0.22 5.08
C LEU A 104 -13.38 0.43 3.69
N VAL A 105 -14.41 0.13 2.87
CA VAL A 105 -14.62 0.73 1.53
C VAL A 105 -15.04 2.19 1.63
N ALA A 106 -15.73 2.59 2.70
CA ALA A 106 -16.17 3.96 2.95
C ALA A 106 -15.05 4.94 3.40
N ILE A 107 -13.79 4.50 3.51
CA ILE A 107 -12.70 5.30 4.07
C ILE A 107 -11.86 6.04 3.00
N VAL A 108 -11.96 5.65 1.73
CA VAL A 108 -11.10 6.20 0.67
C VAL A 108 -11.90 7.15 -0.24
N ASP A 109 -12.44 8.21 0.33
CA ASP A 109 -13.03 9.33 -0.45
C ASP A 109 -11.94 10.17 -1.14
N ASP A 110 -10.68 10.02 -0.72
CA ASP A 110 -9.55 10.74 -1.32
C ASP A 110 -8.92 9.94 -2.46
N VAL A 111 -9.21 10.35 -3.69
CA VAL A 111 -8.65 9.79 -4.93
C VAL A 111 -7.11 9.71 -4.90
N ARG A 112 -6.43 10.58 -4.15
CA ARG A 112 -4.96 10.59 -4.04
C ARG A 112 -4.42 9.32 -3.38
N VAL A 113 -5.17 8.72 -2.44
CA VAL A 113 -4.82 7.44 -1.82
C VAL A 113 -4.79 6.32 -2.86
N ALA A 114 -5.80 6.27 -3.74
CA ALA A 114 -5.85 5.29 -4.82
C ALA A 114 -4.69 5.51 -5.82
N LEU A 115 -4.35 6.75 -6.15
CA LEU A 115 -3.22 7.08 -7.03
C LEU A 115 -1.89 6.59 -6.45
N ILE A 116 -1.63 6.82 -5.16
CA ILE A 116 -0.42 6.33 -4.48
C ILE A 116 -0.35 4.81 -4.58
N LYS A 117 -1.46 4.11 -4.32
CA LYS A 117 -1.50 2.64 -4.36
C LYS A 117 -1.29 2.09 -5.78
N LEU A 118 -1.87 2.74 -6.79
CA LEU A 118 -1.67 2.35 -8.20
C LEU A 118 -0.22 2.58 -8.67
N ALA A 119 0.39 3.69 -8.25
CA ALA A 119 1.80 3.96 -8.54
C ALA A 119 2.72 2.89 -7.91
N GLU A 120 2.53 2.59 -6.62
CA GLU A 120 3.28 1.54 -5.92
C GLU A 120 3.12 0.17 -6.58
N ARG A 121 1.88 -0.18 -6.98
CA ARG A 121 1.61 -1.44 -7.67
C ARG A 121 2.26 -1.50 -9.05
N THR A 122 2.31 -0.37 -9.76
CA THR A 122 3.00 -0.28 -11.04
C THR A 122 4.50 -0.52 -10.88
N CYS A 123 5.13 0.05 -9.84
CA CYS A 123 6.53 -0.26 -9.50
C CYS A 123 6.72 -1.75 -9.21
N ALA A 124 5.83 -2.35 -8.42
CA ALA A 124 5.86 -3.79 -8.11
C ALA A 124 5.87 -4.67 -9.37
N ILE A 125 4.92 -4.42 -10.28
CA ILE A 125 4.78 -5.16 -11.53
C ILE A 125 6.02 -4.99 -12.43
N ARG A 126 6.59 -3.79 -12.47
CA ARG A 126 7.82 -3.50 -13.23
C ARG A 126 9.02 -4.27 -12.64
N ALA A 127 9.14 -4.30 -11.32
CA ALA A 127 10.24 -4.97 -10.62
C ALA A 127 10.28 -6.48 -10.87
N VAL A 128 9.12 -7.15 -10.91
CA VAL A 128 9.04 -8.62 -11.10
C VAL A 128 8.78 -9.06 -12.54
N LYS A 129 8.92 -8.15 -13.51
CA LYS A 129 8.63 -8.43 -14.93
C LYS A 129 9.35 -9.67 -15.47
N ASN A 130 10.60 -9.88 -15.06
CA ASN A 130 11.45 -10.99 -15.51
C ASN A 130 11.50 -12.16 -14.51
N ASP A 131 10.80 -12.05 -13.39
CA ASP A 131 10.79 -13.02 -12.30
C ASP A 131 9.49 -13.82 -12.34
N ARG A 132 9.53 -15.00 -12.97
CA ARG A 132 8.32 -15.78 -13.27
C ARG A 132 7.62 -16.29 -12.01
N GLU A 133 8.36 -16.54 -10.94
CA GLU A 133 7.80 -17.05 -9.68
C GLU A 133 7.05 -15.95 -8.92
N ARG A 134 7.63 -14.73 -8.87
CA ARG A 134 7.02 -13.60 -8.16
C ARG A 134 5.97 -12.85 -8.98
N ARG A 135 5.90 -13.06 -10.29
CA ARG A 135 4.94 -12.38 -11.18
C ARG A 135 3.48 -12.69 -10.89
N GLU A 136 3.16 -13.95 -10.59
CA GLU A 136 1.77 -14.39 -10.35
C GLU A 136 1.13 -13.80 -9.08
N PRO A 137 1.79 -13.83 -7.90
CA PRO A 137 1.20 -13.24 -6.69
C PRO A 137 1.06 -11.70 -6.82
N ILE A 138 2.02 -11.03 -7.43
CA ILE A 138 2.00 -9.57 -7.68
C ILE A 138 1.03 -9.16 -8.81
N ALA A 139 0.50 -10.10 -9.58
CA ALA A 139 -0.59 -9.81 -10.52
C ALA A 139 -1.98 -9.96 -9.89
N ARG A 140 -2.10 -10.69 -8.78
CA ARG A 140 -3.39 -11.04 -8.16
C ARG A 140 -3.87 -10.07 -7.07
N GLU A 141 -2.98 -9.25 -6.54
CA GLU A 141 -3.34 -8.12 -5.64
C GLU A 141 -3.56 -6.80 -6.37
#